data_AF-K2C2A5-F1
#
_entry.id   AF-K2C2A5-F1
#
_cell.length_a   1.000
_cell.length_b   1.000
_cell.length_c   1.000
_cell.angle_alpha   90.00
_cell.angle_beta   90.00
_cell.angle_gamma   90.00
#
_symmetry.space_group_name_H-M   'P 1'
#
loop_
_entity.id
_entity.type
_entity.pdbx_description
1 polymer ?
#
loop_
_entity_poly.entity_id
_entity_poly.type
_entity_poly.pdbx_seq_one_letter_code
_entity_poly.pdbx_strand_id
1 'polypeptide(L)'
;MKKFKNTNAKPKRVYKKAKTQQFPSNYRIIPEKLRGDGFAFLVGVAFVLASIFVVGLDVYKNYNDQKSLTNEKIKVLNGLVFWENEVGGKSNYRDAYFKLALLNYQLKNLDEASENLDKALILDPNFEKGRELEKILENL
;
A
#
# COMPACT_ATOMS: atom_id res chain seq x y z
N MET A 1 102.80 2.74 -10.50
CA MET A 1 101.46 3.26 -10.14
C MET A 1 100.58 2.08 -9.73
N LYS A 2 100.36 1.85 -8.42
CA LYS A 2 99.38 0.84 -7.94
C LYS A 2 98.32 1.60 -7.15
N LYS A 3 97.12 1.69 -7.72
CA LYS A 3 95.96 2.35 -7.11
C LYS A 3 95.46 1.52 -5.95
N PHE A 4 95.37 2.13 -4.76
CA PHE A 4 94.56 1.62 -3.66
C PHE A 4 93.11 1.58 -4.11
N LYS A 5 92.44 0.44 -3.90
CA LYS A 5 90.99 0.35 -4.01
C LYS A 5 90.41 0.03 -2.65
N ASN A 6 89.18 0.51 -2.49
CA ASN A 6 88.16 0.07 -1.54
C ASN A 6 88.24 0.84 -0.21
N THR A 7 87.16 1.29 0.43
CA THR A 7 85.86 0.63 0.64
C THR A 7 84.85 1.67 1.15
N ASN A 8 83.94 2.21 0.32
CA ASN A 8 82.82 3.01 0.85
C ASN A 8 81.59 3.02 -0.07
N ALA A 9 81.18 1.86 -0.59
CA ALA A 9 79.85 1.74 -1.20
C ALA A 9 79.01 0.75 -0.41
N LYS A 10 78.12 1.26 0.44
CA LYS A 10 77.10 0.44 1.12
C LYS A 10 76.18 -0.18 0.05
N PRO A 11 75.84 -1.47 0.14
CA PRO A 11 75.00 -2.12 -0.87
C PRO A 11 73.62 -1.46 -0.91
N LYS A 12 73.16 -1.08 -2.11
CA LYS A 12 71.79 -0.58 -2.33
C LYS A 12 70.81 -1.70 -1.99
N ARG A 13 69.92 -1.46 -1.00
CA ARG A 13 68.85 -2.38 -0.65
C ARG A 13 67.84 -2.43 -1.80
N VAL A 14 67.83 -3.55 -2.52
CA VAL A 14 66.81 -3.84 -3.53
C VAL A 14 65.57 -4.31 -2.79
N TYR A 15 64.59 -3.42 -2.63
CA TYR A 15 63.28 -3.81 -2.11
C TYR A 15 62.55 -4.62 -3.18
N LYS A 16 62.41 -5.92 -2.96
CA LYS A 16 61.55 -6.76 -3.80
C LYS A 16 60.10 -6.29 -3.61
N LYS A 17 59.45 -5.92 -4.72
CA LYS A 17 58.03 -5.52 -4.73
C LYS A 17 57.22 -6.63 -4.05
N ALA A 18 56.49 -6.30 -2.98
CA ALA A 18 55.69 -7.27 -2.24
C ALA A 18 54.71 -7.95 -3.21
N LYS A 19 54.69 -9.28 -3.19
CA LYS A 19 53.74 -10.10 -3.96
C LYS A 19 52.35 -9.67 -3.50
N THR A 20 51.50 -9.22 -4.41
CA THR A 20 50.10 -8.89 -4.09
C THR A 20 49.49 -10.11 -3.39
N GLN A 21 49.08 -9.96 -2.14
CA GLN A 21 48.43 -11.03 -1.39
C GLN A 21 47.13 -11.38 -2.13
N GLN A 22 47.17 -12.47 -2.89
CA GLN A 22 46.00 -13.08 -3.48
C GLN A 22 45.26 -13.77 -2.34
N PHE A 23 44.19 -13.14 -1.86
CA PHE A 23 43.30 -13.75 -0.89
C PHE A 23 42.82 -15.12 -1.40
N PRO A 24 42.73 -16.14 -0.53
CA PRO A 24 42.29 -17.48 -0.91
C PRO A 24 40.95 -17.43 -1.67
N SER A 25 40.91 -18.17 -2.80
CA SER A 25 39.91 -18.09 -3.88
C SER A 25 38.44 -18.14 -3.42
N ASN A 26 38.20 -18.84 -2.32
CA ASN A 26 36.90 -19.14 -1.73
C ASN A 26 36.24 -17.97 -0.96
N TYR A 27 36.92 -16.83 -0.80
CA TYR A 27 36.31 -15.61 -0.22
C TYR A 27 35.83 -14.59 -1.27
N ARG A 28 35.96 -14.91 -2.57
CA ARG A 28 35.53 -14.03 -3.66
C ARG A 28 34.07 -14.33 -4.03
N ILE A 29 33.15 -13.44 -3.63
CA ILE A 29 31.72 -13.56 -3.95
C ILE A 29 31.48 -13.41 -5.47
N ILE A 30 32.33 -12.65 -6.17
CA ILE A 30 32.19 -12.36 -7.60
C ILE A 30 33.48 -12.78 -8.33
N PRO A 31 33.40 -13.67 -9.32
CA PRO A 31 34.57 -14.07 -10.10
C PRO A 31 35.12 -12.90 -10.93
N GLU A 32 36.44 -12.79 -11.05
CA GLU A 32 37.11 -11.71 -11.79
C GLU A 32 36.67 -11.62 -13.26
N LYS A 33 36.23 -12.74 -13.85
CA LYS A 33 35.67 -12.82 -15.21
C LYS A 33 34.31 -12.12 -15.38
N LEU A 34 33.60 -11.87 -14.27
CA LEU A 34 32.32 -11.16 -14.25
C LEU A 34 32.50 -9.65 -14.03
N ARG A 35 33.71 -9.22 -13.65
CA ARG A 35 34.01 -7.87 -13.18
C ARG A 35 34.23 -6.96 -14.40
N GLY A 36 33.26 -6.12 -14.72
CA GLY A 36 33.23 -5.27 -15.92
C GLY A 36 31.79 -5.01 -16.39
N ASP A 37 31.59 -4.86 -17.70
CA ASP A 37 30.28 -4.54 -18.31
C ASP A 37 29.19 -5.56 -17.97
N GLY A 38 29.55 -6.84 -17.80
CA GLY A 38 28.61 -7.89 -17.39
C GLY A 38 28.02 -7.69 -16.00
N PHE A 39 28.79 -7.14 -15.06
CA PHE A 39 28.28 -6.80 -13.72
C PHE A 39 27.33 -5.60 -13.79
N ALA A 40 27.67 -4.57 -14.58
CA ALA A 40 26.80 -3.41 -14.78
C ALA A 40 25.45 -3.81 -15.40
N PHE A 41 25.47 -4.74 -16.36
CA PHE A 41 24.26 -5.32 -16.95
C PHE A 41 23.38 -6.03 -15.90
N LEU A 42 23.97 -6.88 -15.05
CA LEU A 42 23.23 -7.59 -14.00
C LEU A 42 22.60 -6.63 -12.98
N VAL A 43 23.33 -5.58 -12.59
CA VAL A 43 22.80 -4.53 -11.71
C VAL A 43 21.61 -3.83 -12.39
N GLY A 44 21.73 -3.47 -13.66
CA GLY A 44 20.62 -2.88 -14.43
C GLY A 44 19.39 -3.78 -14.47
N VAL A 45 19.56 -5.07 -14.73
CA VAL A 45 18.47 -6.06 -14.70
C VAL A 45 17.84 -6.15 -13.31
N ALA A 46 18.64 -6.20 -12.25
CA ALA A 46 18.14 -6.22 -10.88
C ALA A 46 17.33 -4.96 -10.54
N PHE A 47 17.77 -3.78 -11.00
CA PHE A 47 17.02 -2.54 -10.85
C PHE A 47 15.68 -2.58 -11.60
N VAL A 48 15.64 -3.11 -12.82
CA VAL A 48 14.37 -3.27 -13.58
C VAL A 48 13.42 -4.22 -12.85
N LEU A 49 13.93 -5.35 -12.34
CA LEU A 49 13.12 -6.29 -11.56
C LEU A 49 12.59 -5.67 -10.25
N ALA A 50 13.44 -4.90 -9.54
CA ALA A 50 13.02 -4.18 -8.35
C ALA A 50 11.92 -3.15 -8.66
N SER A 51 12.04 -2.42 -9.78
CA SER A 51 11.01 -1.47 -10.23
C SER A 51 9.69 -2.16 -10.54
N ILE A 52 9.72 -3.29 -11.27
CA ILE A 52 8.52 -4.10 -11.53
C ILE A 52 7.89 -4.59 -10.23
N PHE A 53 8.71 -5.03 -9.27
CA PHE A 53 8.23 -5.48 -7.97
C PHE A 53 7.54 -4.35 -7.19
N VAL A 54 8.12 -3.16 -7.13
CA VAL A 54 7.52 -1.98 -6.47
C VAL A 54 6.17 -1.64 -7.10
N VAL A 55 6.09 -1.55 -8.43
CA VAL A 55 4.83 -1.29 -9.14
C VAL A 55 3.82 -2.41 -8.86
N GLY A 56 4.26 -3.66 -8.78
CA GLY A 56 3.42 -4.81 -8.43
C GLY A 56 2.79 -4.67 -7.04
N LEU A 57 3.53 -4.17 -6.05
CA LEU A 57 2.99 -3.89 -4.71
C LEU A 57 1.91 -2.80 -4.75
N ASP A 58 2.13 -1.72 -5.50
CA ASP A 58 1.16 -0.63 -5.63
C ASP A 58 -0.13 -1.09 -6.31
N VAL A 59 -0.02 -1.86 -7.39
CA VAL A 59 -1.17 -2.45 -8.10
C VAL A 59 -1.94 -3.40 -7.18
N TYR A 60 -1.23 -4.26 -6.45
CA TYR A 60 -1.85 -5.20 -5.51
C TYR A 60 -2.64 -4.48 -4.41
N LYS A 61 -2.05 -3.43 -3.83
CA LYS A 61 -2.71 -2.61 -2.83
C LYS A 61 -3.96 -1.92 -3.39
N ASN A 62 -3.83 -1.25 -4.54
CA ASN A 62 -4.95 -0.56 -5.20
C ASN A 62 -6.11 -1.52 -5.54
N TYR A 63 -5.81 -2.73 -6.02
CA TYR A 63 -6.83 -3.74 -6.31
C TYR A 63 -7.60 -4.14 -5.03
N ASN A 64 -6.89 -4.36 -3.92
CA ASN A 64 -7.54 -4.71 -2.66
C ASN A 64 -8.37 -3.56 -2.10
N ASP A 65 -7.88 -2.33 -2.17
CA ASP A 65 -8.59 -1.14 -1.73
C ASP A 65 -9.91 -0.98 -2.52
N GLN A 66 -9.86 -1.05 -3.86
CA GLN A 66 -11.06 -0.99 -4.70
C GLN A 66 -12.03 -2.13 -4.42
N LYS A 67 -11.52 -3.34 -4.22
CA LYS A 67 -12.35 -4.50 -3.90
C LYS A 67 -13.07 -4.32 -2.57
N SER A 68 -12.39 -3.78 -1.55
CA SER A 68 -13.01 -3.50 -0.25
C SER A 68 -14.12 -2.45 -0.35
N LEU A 69 -13.87 -1.33 -1.04
CA LEU A 69 -14.87 -0.28 -1.29
C LEU A 69 -16.09 -0.82 -2.04
N THR A 70 -15.85 -1.68 -3.04
CA THR A 70 -16.92 -2.32 -3.82
C THR A 70 -17.77 -3.23 -2.94
N ASN A 71 -17.15 -4.04 -2.07
CA ASN A 71 -17.87 -4.92 -1.16
C ASN A 71 -18.72 -4.15 -0.13
N GLU A 72 -18.19 -3.03 0.39
CA GLU A 72 -18.95 -2.15 1.28
C GLU A 72 -20.18 -1.56 0.58
N LYS A 73 -20.00 -1.02 -0.63
CA LYS A 73 -21.12 -0.48 -1.42
C LYS A 73 -22.17 -1.56 -1.72
N ILE A 74 -21.75 -2.76 -2.11
CA ILE A 74 -22.67 -3.88 -2.36
C ILE A 74 -23.45 -4.24 -1.10
N LYS A 75 -22.80 -4.24 0.07
CA LYS A 75 -23.48 -4.54 1.34
C LYS A 75 -24.56 -3.50 1.67
N VAL A 76 -24.27 -2.21 1.46
CA VAL A 76 -25.24 -1.13 1.65
C VAL A 76 -26.42 -1.27 0.68
N LEU A 77 -26.14 -1.51 -0.60
CA LEU A 77 -27.18 -1.71 -1.63
C LEU A 77 -28.07 -2.93 -1.35
N ASN A 78 -27.48 -4.06 -0.97
CA ASN A 78 -28.25 -5.25 -0.60
C ASN A 78 -29.13 -5.00 0.64
N GLY A 79 -28.63 -4.23 1.61
CA GLY A 79 -29.42 -3.80 2.76
C GLY A 79 -30.60 -2.93 2.33
N LEU A 80 -30.38 -2.00 1.39
CA LEU A 80 -31.43 -1.11 0.88
C LEU A 80 -32.56 -1.92 0.25
N VAL A 81 -32.23 -2.79 -0.70
CA VAL A 81 -33.19 -3.68 -1.36
C VAL A 81 -33.93 -4.57 -0.37
N PHE A 82 -33.22 -5.12 0.62
CA PHE A 82 -33.85 -5.95 1.65
C PHE A 82 -34.92 -5.18 2.43
N TRP A 83 -34.59 -3.99 2.94
CA TRP A 83 -35.53 -3.20 3.73
C TRP A 83 -36.66 -2.61 2.90
N GLU A 84 -36.41 -2.22 1.64
CA GLU A 84 -37.45 -1.75 0.70
C GLU A 84 -38.51 -2.83 0.48
N ASN A 85 -38.07 -4.08 0.26
CA ASN A 85 -38.97 -5.21 0.12
C ASN A 85 -39.77 -5.50 1.41
N GLU A 86 -39.14 -5.38 2.58
CA GLU A 86 -39.81 -5.61 3.86
C GLU A 86 -40.87 -4.55 4.20
N VAL A 87 -40.66 -3.28 3.84
CA VAL A 87 -41.64 -2.20 4.07
C VAL A 87 -42.73 -2.16 3.01
N GLY A 88 -42.53 -2.77 1.84
CA GLY A 88 -43.45 -2.75 0.68
C GLY A 88 -44.89 -3.23 0.93
N GLY A 89 -45.20 -3.76 2.12
CA GLY A 89 -46.56 -4.04 2.58
C GLY A 89 -46.84 -3.74 4.05
N LYS A 90 -45.91 -3.06 4.76
CA LYS A 90 -45.99 -2.82 6.22
C LYS A 90 -45.78 -1.34 6.53
N SER A 91 -46.86 -0.63 6.85
CA SER A 91 -46.83 0.82 7.13
C SER A 91 -46.34 1.20 8.53
N ASN A 92 -46.28 0.27 9.49
CA ASN A 92 -45.95 0.58 10.90
C ASN A 92 -44.62 -0.05 11.34
N TYR A 93 -43.54 0.24 10.61
CA TYR A 93 -42.23 -0.35 10.84
C TYR A 93 -41.14 0.73 10.99
N ARG A 94 -41.20 1.44 12.13
CA ARG A 94 -40.30 2.54 12.51
C ARG A 94 -38.83 2.20 12.31
N ASP A 95 -38.40 1.04 12.79
CA ASP A 95 -37.01 0.60 12.67
C ASP A 95 -36.58 0.36 11.22
N ALA A 96 -37.47 -0.18 10.38
CA ALA A 96 -37.16 -0.43 8.97
C ALA A 96 -37.03 0.88 8.18
N TYR A 97 -37.94 1.83 8.39
CA TYR A 97 -37.83 3.17 7.81
C TYR A 97 -36.55 3.88 8.26
N PHE A 98 -36.18 3.77 9.54
CA PHE A 98 -34.91 4.30 10.01
C PHE A 98 -33.69 3.61 9.37
N LYS A 99 -33.74 2.29 9.14
CA LYS A 99 -32.68 1.57 8.42
C LYS A 99 -32.55 2.05 6.98
N LEU A 100 -33.67 2.28 6.28
CA LEU A 100 -33.67 2.86 4.94
C LEU A 100 -33.07 4.26 4.94
N ALA A 101 -33.45 5.11 5.91
CA ALA A 101 -32.88 6.45 6.05
C ALA A 101 -31.36 6.40 6.20
N LEU A 102 -30.85 5.54 7.09
CA LEU A 102 -29.42 5.39 7.33
C LEU A 102 -28.66 4.87 6.11
N LEU A 103 -29.22 3.91 5.37
CA LEU A 103 -28.60 3.35 4.16
C LEU A 103 -28.57 4.37 3.03
N ASN A 104 -29.66 5.13 2.83
CA ASN A 104 -29.69 6.23 1.87
C ASN A 104 -28.71 7.34 2.23
N TYR A 105 -28.60 7.69 3.52
CA TYR A 105 -27.59 8.63 3.99
C TYR A 105 -26.16 8.16 3.68
N GLN A 106 -25.85 6.87 3.90
CA GLN A 106 -24.54 6.28 3.54
C GLN A 106 -24.26 6.34 2.04
N LEU A 107 -25.29 6.25 1.20
CA LEU A 107 -25.19 6.38 -0.25
C LEU A 107 -25.18 7.85 -0.73
N LYS A 108 -25.32 8.82 0.19
CA LYS A 108 -25.49 10.25 -0.09
C LYS A 108 -26.77 10.61 -0.85
N ASN A 109 -27.78 9.74 -0.77
CA ASN A 109 -29.13 9.98 -1.25
C ASN A 109 -29.90 10.72 -0.15
N LEU A 110 -29.65 12.02 0.00
CA LEU A 110 -30.12 12.81 1.16
C LEU A 110 -31.64 13.03 1.15
N ASP A 111 -32.24 13.16 -0.02
CA ASP A 111 -33.69 13.35 -0.17
C ASP A 111 -34.43 12.10 0.32
N GLU A 112 -34.02 10.92 -0.17
CA GLU A 112 -34.60 9.63 0.25
C GLU A 112 -34.26 9.30 1.71
N ALA A 113 -33.11 9.74 2.20
CA ALA A 113 -32.76 9.60 3.62
C ALA A 113 -33.75 10.38 4.51
N SER A 114 -34.04 11.62 4.14
CA SER A 114 -34.96 12.50 4.86
C SER A 114 -36.39 11.97 4.80
N GLU A 115 -36.87 11.58 3.61
CA GLU A 115 -38.22 11.04 3.44
C GLU A 115 -38.46 9.77 4.29
N ASN A 116 -37.48 8.86 4.33
CA ASN A 116 -37.60 7.66 5.15
C ASN A 116 -37.45 7.96 6.64
N LEU A 117 -36.66 8.96 7.02
CA LEU A 117 -36.53 9.38 8.39
C LEU A 117 -37.82 9.99 8.92
N ASP A 118 -38.48 10.83 8.12
CA ASP A 118 -39.79 11.42 8.44
C ASP A 118 -40.82 10.34 8.71
N LYS A 119 -40.87 9.29 7.87
CA LYS A 119 -41.74 8.13 8.09
C LYS A 119 -41.43 7.44 9.42
N ALA A 120 -40.17 7.30 9.80
CA ALA A 120 -39.79 6.71 11.08
C ALA A 120 -40.22 7.59 12.27
N LEU A 121 -40.03 8.90 12.17
CA LEU A 121 -40.37 9.88 13.22
C LEU A 121 -41.87 10.15 13.33
N ILE A 122 -42.65 9.96 12.26
CA ILE A 122 -44.13 9.95 12.34
C ILE A 122 -44.60 8.80 13.24
N LEU A 123 -43.96 7.63 13.14
CA LEU A 123 -44.32 6.46 13.95
C LEU A 123 -43.81 6.58 15.39
N ASP A 124 -42.65 7.19 15.60
CA ASP A 124 -42.10 7.47 16.92
C ASP A 124 -41.36 8.83 16.94
N PRO A 125 -42.07 9.91 17.30
CA PRO A 125 -41.50 11.24 17.33
C PRO A 125 -40.36 11.43 18.33
N ASN A 126 -40.25 10.56 19.33
CA ASN A 126 -39.24 10.63 20.39
C ASN A 126 -38.09 9.65 20.16
N PHE A 127 -38.00 9.06 18.95
CA PHE A 127 -36.93 8.14 18.63
C PHE A 127 -35.59 8.86 18.57
N GLU A 128 -34.82 8.74 19.65
CA GLU A 128 -33.56 9.46 19.90
C GLU A 128 -32.59 9.38 18.71
N LYS A 129 -32.32 8.17 18.21
CA LYS A 129 -31.42 7.96 17.06
C LYS A 129 -31.94 8.59 15.77
N GLY A 130 -33.26 8.65 15.59
CA GLY A 130 -33.88 9.33 14.46
C GLY A 130 -33.65 10.84 14.53
N ARG A 131 -33.87 11.43 15.72
CA ARG A 131 -33.62 12.86 15.96
C ARG A 131 -32.15 13.24 15.85
N GLU A 132 -31.24 12.35 16.21
CA GLU A 132 -29.81 12.53 15.95
C GLU A 132 -29.52 12.60 14.45
N LEU A 133 -30.08 11.68 13.66
CA LEU A 133 -29.91 11.67 12.21
C LEU A 133 -30.56 12.89 11.54
N GLU A 134 -31.72 13.33 12.02
CA GLU A 134 -32.44 14.52 11.55
C GLU A 134 -31.55 15.76 11.65
N LYS A 135 -30.95 15.99 12.83
CA LYS A 135 -29.99 17.07 13.04
C LYS A 135 -28.78 17.00 12.11
N ILE A 136 -28.29 15.80 11.80
CA ILE A 136 -27.17 15.65 10.87
C ILE A 136 -27.59 16.07 9.47
N LEU A 137 -28.77 15.64 9.01
CA LEU A 137 -29.30 15.95 7.68
C LEU A 137 -29.61 17.44 7.50
N GLU A 138 -30.13 18.11 8.53
CA GLU A 138 -30.43 19.55 8.50
C GLU A 138 -29.18 20.44 8.43
N ASN A 139 -28.01 19.93 8.82
CA ASN A 139 -26.75 20.67 8.87
C ASN A 139 -25.85 20.47 7.64
N LEU A 140 -26.31 19.75 6.61
CA LEU A 140 -25.58 19.49 5.35
C LEU A 140 -25.90 20.53 4.27
#